data_AF-A0A349K3J1-F1
#
_entry.id   AF-A0A349K3J1-F1
#
_cell.length_a   1.000
_cell.length_b   1.000
_cell.length_c   1.000
_cell.angle_alpha   90.00
_cell.angle_beta   90.00
_cell.angle_gamma   90.00
#
_symmetry.space_group_name_H-M   'P 1'
#
loop_
_entity.id
_entity.type
_entity.pdbx_description
1 polymer ?
#
loop_
_entity_poly.entity_id
_entity_poly.type
_entity_poly.pdbx_seq_one_letter_code
_entity_poly.pdbx_strand_id
1 'polypeptide(L)'
;MLDYLAIKFREEGWSIKALVREFVLSATYRQATTRKKDNTLLAGMNRRRLSAEMIRDAMLAASGELVPDDPGGASLKVSDKKNLRRTVYARISRKELDPFLRQFDYPDANVHAAGRSVTTTPMQKLYLLNSPFVAARAARLAESLGDTGVEERVEQLFRKVFARAPSASERAGSLRYFKDSSSDRDWAGFAQVLLCSNAFLYRD
;
A
#
# COMPACT_ATOMS: atom_id res chain seq x y z
N MET A 1 7.14 -3.99 -32.18
CA MET A 1 6.42 -3.54 -30.95
C MET A 1 6.58 -2.04 -30.74
N LEU A 2 7.81 -1.51 -30.74
CA LEU A 2 8.05 -0.07 -30.57
C LEU A 2 7.43 0.77 -31.69
N ASP A 3 7.44 0.30 -32.94
CA ASP A 3 6.83 1.02 -34.06
C ASP A 3 5.31 1.11 -33.93
N TYR A 4 4.65 0.02 -33.51
CA TYR A 4 3.21 0.02 -33.20
C TYR A 4 2.87 1.05 -32.13
N LEU A 5 3.66 1.11 -31.05
CA LEU A 5 3.46 2.07 -29.97
C LEU A 5 3.71 3.51 -30.43
N ALA A 6 4.70 3.74 -31.29
CA ALA A 6 5.00 5.06 -31.83
C ALA A 6 3.87 5.57 -32.76
N ILE A 7 3.30 4.68 -33.59
CA ILE A 7 2.15 4.98 -34.44
C ILE A 7 0.93 5.30 -33.58
N LYS A 8 0.58 4.40 -32.65
CA LYS A 8 -0.58 4.59 -31.76
C LYS A 8 -0.45 5.84 -30.89
N PHE A 9 0.74 6.15 -30.39
CA PHE A 9 0.99 7.37 -29.62
C PHE A 9 0.73 8.64 -30.44
N ARG A 10 1.11 8.65 -31.71
CA ARG A 10 0.80 9.75 -32.63
C ARG A 10 -0.69 9.85 -32.91
N GLU A 11 -1.36 8.73 -33.17
CA GLU A 11 -2.80 8.65 -33.43
C GLU A 11 -3.65 9.08 -32.22
N GLU A 12 -3.19 8.77 -31.00
CA GLU A 12 -3.83 9.16 -29.74
C GLU A 12 -3.42 10.58 -29.28
N GLY A 13 -2.95 11.42 -30.20
CA GLY A 13 -2.66 12.84 -29.94
C GLY A 13 -1.50 13.07 -28.98
N TRP A 14 -0.50 12.17 -28.99
CA TRP A 14 0.69 12.26 -28.12
C TRP A 14 0.35 12.18 -26.62
N SER A 15 -0.75 11.50 -26.27
CA SER A 15 -1.19 11.33 -24.89
C SER A 15 -0.34 10.32 -24.12
N ILE A 16 0.51 10.80 -23.22
CA ILE A 16 1.36 9.94 -22.37
C ILE A 16 0.48 8.99 -21.54
N LYS A 17 -0.67 9.45 -21.06
CA LYS A 17 -1.59 8.62 -20.27
C LYS A 17 -2.15 7.46 -21.08
N ALA A 18 -2.51 7.69 -22.35
CA ALA A 18 -3.04 6.65 -23.23
C ALA A 18 -1.94 5.62 -23.57
N LEU A 19 -0.72 6.09 -23.88
CA LEU A 19 0.44 5.22 -24.09
C LEU A 19 0.75 4.35 -22.86
N VAL A 20 0.80 4.95 -21.66
CA VAL A 20 1.01 4.20 -20.40
C VAL A 20 -0.10 3.17 -20.17
N ARG A 21 -1.35 3.53 -20.44
CA ARG A 21 -2.49 2.61 -20.34
C ARG A 21 -2.32 1.42 -21.29
N GLU A 22 -1.92 1.66 -22.54
CA GLU A 22 -1.68 0.59 -23.52
C GLU A 22 -0.59 -0.38 -23.04
N PHE A 23 0.52 0.15 -22.52
CA PHE A 23 1.59 -0.68 -21.96
C PHE A 23 1.09 -1.58 -20.84
N VAL A 24 0.42 -1.00 -19.84
CA VAL A 24 -0.07 -1.72 -18.65
C VAL A 24 -1.19 -2.70 -19.01
N LEU A 25 -1.94 -2.44 -20.09
CA LEU A 25 -2.97 -3.33 -20.61
C LEU A 25 -2.47 -4.31 -21.68
N SER A 26 -1.17 -4.34 -21.98
CA SER A 26 -0.62 -5.34 -22.91
C SER A 26 -0.65 -6.75 -22.30
N ALA A 27 -0.79 -7.76 -23.15
CA ALA A 27 -0.73 -9.16 -22.71
C ALA A 27 0.63 -9.49 -22.07
N THR A 28 1.72 -8.93 -22.62
CA THR A 28 3.08 -9.10 -22.10
C THR A 28 3.23 -8.52 -20.70
N TYR A 29 2.70 -7.32 -20.43
CA TYR A 29 2.78 -6.72 -19.09
C TYR A 29 1.97 -7.51 -18.04
N ARG A 30 0.85 -8.11 -18.46
CA ARG A 30 0.00 -8.92 -17.57
C ARG A 30 0.45 -10.38 -17.42
N GLN A 31 1.58 -10.78 -18.02
CA GLN A 31 2.10 -12.12 -17.80
C GLN A 31 2.42 -12.32 -16.32
N ALA A 32 1.86 -13.38 -15.73
CA ALA A 32 2.15 -13.79 -14.38
C ALA A 32 3.11 -14.98 -14.42
N THR A 33 4.10 -14.99 -13.52
CA THR A 33 5.03 -16.12 -13.41
C THR A 33 5.01 -16.70 -12.01
N THR A 34 5.07 -18.03 -11.93
CA THR A 34 5.18 -18.73 -10.66
C THR A 34 6.61 -18.55 -10.16
N ARG A 35 6.77 -17.80 -9.07
CA ARG A 35 8.07 -17.36 -8.59
C ARG A 35 8.97 -18.55 -8.22
N LYS A 36 10.18 -18.59 -8.80
CA LYS A 36 11.33 -19.33 -8.24
C LYS A 36 12.06 -18.43 -7.24
N LYS A 37 12.66 -19.05 -6.20
CA LYS A 37 13.30 -18.35 -5.07
C LYS A 37 14.31 -17.29 -5.54
N ASP A 38 15.06 -17.61 -6.59
CA ASP A 38 15.99 -16.73 -7.26
C ASP A 38 15.44 -16.30 -8.61
N ASN A 39 15.18 -15.00 -8.78
CA ASN A 39 14.73 -14.42 -10.05
C ASN A 39 15.93 -14.09 -10.96
N THR A 40 16.93 -14.97 -11.01
CA THR A 40 18.21 -14.74 -11.71
C THR A 40 18.02 -14.56 -13.21
N LEU A 41 17.08 -15.30 -13.81
CA LEU A 41 16.72 -15.20 -15.22
C LEU A 41 15.78 -14.04 -15.53
N LEU A 42 15.45 -13.21 -14.52
CA LEU A 42 14.50 -12.09 -14.63
C LEU A 42 13.15 -12.49 -15.24
N ALA A 43 12.74 -13.74 -15.00
CA ALA A 43 11.49 -14.30 -15.51
C ALA A 43 10.25 -13.70 -14.80
N GLY A 44 10.42 -13.08 -13.63
CA GLY A 44 9.35 -12.35 -12.94
C GLY A 44 9.79 -10.95 -12.52
N MET A 45 8.86 -10.19 -11.94
CA MET A 45 9.19 -8.91 -11.34
C MET A 45 9.78 -9.12 -9.93
N ASN A 46 10.83 -8.36 -9.60
CA ASN A 46 11.41 -8.39 -8.27
C ASN A 46 10.51 -7.63 -7.30
N ARG A 47 10.29 -8.21 -6.12
CA ARG A 47 9.55 -7.54 -5.04
C ARG A 47 10.20 -6.22 -4.69
N ARG A 48 9.41 -5.16 -4.67
CA ARG A 48 9.83 -3.83 -4.25
C ARG A 48 9.11 -3.48 -2.96
N ARG A 49 9.88 -3.14 -1.93
CA ARG A 49 9.32 -2.60 -0.70
C ARG A 49 8.78 -1.19 -0.96
N LEU A 50 7.63 -0.89 -0.38
CA LEU A 50 7.06 0.45 -0.41
C LEU A 50 7.92 1.42 0.41
N SER A 51 8.04 2.66 -0.03
CA SER A 51 8.67 3.73 0.76
C SER A 51 7.75 4.20 1.88
N ALA A 52 8.27 4.95 2.86
CA ALA A 52 7.47 5.47 3.98
C ALA A 52 6.19 6.17 3.50
N GLU A 53 6.31 7.06 2.52
CA GLU A 53 5.20 7.81 1.93
C GLU A 53 4.18 6.87 1.29
N MET A 54 4.64 5.86 0.54
CA MET A 54 3.77 4.88 -0.11
C MET A 54 3.04 3.99 0.90
N ILE A 55 3.71 3.59 2.00
CA ILE A 55 3.09 2.80 3.06
C ILE A 55 1.95 3.59 3.70
N ARG A 56 2.20 4.86 4.05
CA ARG A 56 1.18 5.73 4.64
C ARG A 56 0.02 5.97 3.68
N ASP A 57 0.31 6.34 2.43
CA ASP A 57 -0.70 6.62 1.42
C ASP A 57 -1.52 5.36 1.10
N ALA A 58 -0.90 4.18 1.07
CA ALA A 58 -1.60 2.90 0.89
C ALA A 58 -2.54 2.61 2.06
N MET A 59 -2.15 2.90 3.31
CA MET A 59 -3.02 2.71 4.47
C MET A 59 -4.24 3.63 4.42
N LEU A 60 -4.03 4.90 4.05
CA LEU A 60 -5.12 5.88 3.86
C LEU A 60 -6.03 5.49 2.69
N ALA A 61 -5.46 4.97 1.60
CA ALA A 61 -6.23 4.54 0.44
C ALA A 61 -7.07 3.30 0.77
N ALA A 62 -6.48 2.30 1.43
CA ALA A 62 -7.18 1.08 1.83
C ALA A 62 -8.35 1.39 2.77
N SER A 63 -8.17 2.31 3.73
CA SER A 63 -9.23 2.75 4.64
C SER A 63 -10.25 3.71 4.01
N GLY A 64 -10.05 4.14 2.76
CA GLY A 64 -10.94 5.06 2.05
C GLY A 64 -10.87 6.51 2.53
N GLU A 65 -9.81 6.89 3.25
CA GLU A 65 -9.65 8.24 3.81
C GLU A 65 -8.66 9.11 3.04
N LEU A 66 -7.89 8.52 2.12
CA LEU A 66 -6.93 9.28 1.32
C LEU A 66 -7.67 10.36 0.52
N VAL A 67 -7.31 11.62 0.77
CA VAL A 67 -7.71 12.76 -0.07
C VAL A 67 -6.67 12.88 -1.19
N PRO A 68 -7.03 12.51 -2.44
CA PRO A 68 -6.05 12.41 -3.53
C PRO A 68 -5.64 13.77 -4.07
N ASP A 69 -6.58 14.73 -4.07
CA ASP A 69 -6.38 16.09 -4.58
C ASP A 69 -5.90 17.01 -3.46
N ASP A 70 -4.91 17.85 -3.77
CA ASP A 70 -4.48 18.90 -2.85
C ASP A 70 -5.19 20.20 -3.21
N PRO A 71 -6.12 20.71 -2.38
CA PRO A 71 -6.74 22.02 -2.61
C PRO A 71 -5.76 23.18 -2.35
N GLY A 72 -4.52 22.89 -1.96
CA GLY A 72 -3.53 23.85 -1.48
C GLY A 72 -3.66 24.13 0.03
N GLY A 73 -2.99 25.18 0.48
CA GLY A 73 -2.95 25.57 1.90
C GLY A 73 -1.72 25.06 2.65
N ALA A 74 -1.74 25.21 3.98
CA ALA A 74 -0.59 24.90 4.82
C ALA A 74 -0.32 23.38 4.90
N SER A 75 0.91 22.97 4.65
CA SER A 75 1.35 21.58 4.84
C SER A 75 1.23 21.19 6.31
N LEU A 76 0.49 20.12 6.57
CA LEU A 76 0.31 19.55 7.91
C LEU A 76 1.42 18.55 8.24
N LYS A 77 1.69 18.33 9.54
CA LYS A 77 2.64 17.30 9.97
C LYS A 77 2.14 15.91 9.60
N VAL A 78 3.03 14.95 9.38
CA VAL A 78 2.66 13.55 9.09
C VAL A 78 1.89 12.93 10.27
N SER A 79 2.30 13.22 11.50
CA SER A 79 1.63 12.79 12.73
C SER A 79 0.28 13.47 13.01
N ASP A 80 -0.11 14.50 12.25
CA ASP A 80 -1.40 15.15 12.42
C ASP A 80 -2.53 14.22 11.95
N LYS A 81 -3.52 13.98 12.83
CA LYS A 81 -4.70 13.14 12.55
C LYS A 81 -5.55 13.70 11.41
N LYS A 82 -5.54 15.02 11.20
CA LYS A 82 -6.26 15.70 10.10
C LYS A 82 -5.53 15.58 8.76
N ASN A 83 -4.27 15.15 8.76
CA ASN A 83 -3.48 15.03 7.54
C ASN A 83 -3.80 13.72 6.80
N LEU A 84 -4.91 13.74 6.06
CA LEU A 84 -5.36 12.65 5.20
C LEU A 84 -4.96 12.83 3.73
N ARG A 85 -4.17 13.86 3.43
CA ARG A 85 -3.64 14.14 2.08
C ARG A 85 -2.50 13.18 1.76
N ARG A 86 -2.16 13.06 0.47
CA ARG A 86 -0.96 12.34 0.04
C ARG A 86 0.27 12.84 0.79
N THR A 87 1.11 11.91 1.23
CA THR A 87 2.26 12.20 2.09
C THR A 87 3.27 13.14 1.43
N VAL A 88 3.30 13.21 0.09
CA VAL A 88 4.10 14.18 -0.66
C VAL A 88 3.77 15.65 -0.33
N TYR A 89 2.55 15.95 0.13
CA TYR A 89 2.12 17.29 0.53
C TYR A 89 2.30 17.56 2.03
N ALA A 90 2.77 16.56 2.79
CA ALA A 90 3.00 16.71 4.22
C ALA A 90 4.23 17.59 4.49
N ARG A 91 4.21 18.27 5.63
CA ARG A 91 5.33 19.09 6.08
C ARG A 91 6.48 18.19 6.50
N ILE A 92 7.61 18.31 5.79
CA ILE A 92 8.87 17.66 6.16
C ILE A 92 9.73 18.65 6.94
N SER A 93 9.97 18.36 8.21
CA SER A 93 10.86 19.16 9.05
C SER A 93 12.30 18.67 8.89
N ARG A 94 13.19 19.58 8.49
CA ARG A 94 14.64 19.34 8.41
C ARG A 94 15.29 19.22 9.79
N LYS A 95 14.74 19.87 10.81
CA LYS A 95 15.27 19.83 12.19
C LYS A 95 14.82 18.58 12.95
N GLU A 96 13.59 18.15 12.74
CA GLU A 96 12.96 17.06 13.48
C GLU A 96 12.08 16.25 12.54
N LEU A 97 12.68 15.27 11.85
CA LEU A 97 11.95 14.37 10.98
C LEU A 97 10.90 13.57 11.77
N ASP A 98 9.72 13.37 11.17
CA ASP A 98 8.63 12.61 11.79
C ASP A 98 9.09 11.17 12.13
N PRO A 99 8.76 10.63 13.32
CA PRO A 99 9.18 9.28 13.73
C PRO A 99 8.78 8.19 12.73
N PHE A 100 7.61 8.29 12.10
CA PHE A 100 7.19 7.32 11.08
C PHE A 100 8.13 7.37 9.87
N LEU A 101 8.39 8.57 9.35
CA LEU A 101 9.28 8.74 8.20
C LEU A 101 10.68 8.20 8.50
N ARG A 102 11.24 8.54 9.67
CA ARG A 102 12.56 8.05 10.09
C ARG A 102 12.59 6.52 10.22
N GLN A 103 11.56 5.92 10.81
CA GLN A 103 11.49 4.47 11.02
C GLN A 103 11.43 3.70 9.69
N PHE A 104 10.84 4.28 8.64
CA PHE A 104 10.64 3.65 7.34
C PHE A 104 11.60 4.17 6.25
N ASP A 105 12.84 4.47 6.66
CA ASP A 105 13.97 4.78 5.76
C ASP A 105 13.73 6.02 4.87
N TYR A 106 12.99 7.02 5.36
CA TYR A 106 12.87 8.30 4.64
C TYR A 106 14.23 9.00 4.56
N PRO A 107 14.64 9.51 3.38
CA PRO A 107 15.92 10.19 3.23
C PRO A 107 16.07 11.40 4.15
N ASP A 108 17.25 11.61 4.71
CA ASP A 108 17.52 12.79 5.51
C ASP A 108 17.38 14.05 4.65
N ALA A 109 16.54 14.99 5.10
CA ALA A 109 16.21 16.21 4.38
C ALA A 109 17.31 17.28 4.44
N ASN A 110 18.42 17.03 5.16
CA ASN A 110 19.55 17.95 5.29
C ASN A 110 20.77 17.59 4.44
N VAL A 111 20.83 16.36 3.90
CA VAL A 111 22.00 15.87 3.16
C VAL A 111 21.59 15.25 1.84
N HIS A 112 22.54 15.14 0.93
CA HIS A 112 22.33 14.45 -0.34
C HIS A 112 22.25 12.94 -0.11
N ALA A 113 21.28 12.29 -0.77
CA ALA A 113 21.14 10.84 -0.79
C ALA A 113 21.15 10.36 -2.24
N ALA A 114 22.15 9.54 -2.61
CA ALA A 114 22.28 9.00 -3.96
C ALA A 114 21.17 7.98 -4.31
N GLY A 115 20.52 7.42 -3.29
CA GLY A 115 19.42 6.48 -3.42
C GLY A 115 18.63 6.33 -2.12
N ARG A 116 17.55 5.56 -2.18
CA ARG A 116 16.75 5.22 -1.01
C ARG A 116 17.30 3.93 -0.39
N SER A 117 17.71 3.99 0.87
CA SER A 117 17.98 2.78 1.64
C SER A 117 16.68 2.05 1.92
N VAL A 118 16.75 0.73 1.99
CA VAL A 118 15.61 -0.12 2.28
C VAL A 118 16.03 -1.08 3.36
N THR A 119 15.47 -0.94 4.56
CA THR A 119 15.72 -1.87 5.66
C THR A 119 14.47 -2.69 5.96
N THR A 120 14.68 -3.90 6.47
CA THR A 120 13.60 -4.75 6.99
C THR A 120 13.97 -5.15 8.40
N THR A 121 13.48 -4.38 9.37
CA THR A 121 13.82 -4.59 10.77
C THR A 121 12.59 -5.02 11.58
N PRO A 122 12.76 -5.85 12.63
CA PRO A 122 11.68 -6.14 13.57
C PRO A 122 11.07 -4.87 14.19
N MET A 123 11.89 -3.84 14.41
CA MET A 123 11.44 -2.54 14.94
C MET A 123 10.42 -1.85 14.04
N GLN A 124 10.55 -1.95 12.72
CA GLN A 124 9.55 -1.42 11.79
C GLN A 124 8.20 -2.13 11.95
N LYS A 125 8.19 -3.45 12.13
CA LYS A 125 6.94 -4.20 12.37
C LYS A 125 6.34 -3.88 13.73
N LEU A 126 7.17 -3.83 14.77
CA LEU A 126 6.73 -3.47 16.11
C LEU A 126 6.14 -2.05 16.14
N TYR A 127 6.72 -1.12 15.38
CA TYR A 127 6.17 0.22 15.20
C TYR A 127 4.74 0.15 14.63
N LEU A 128 4.49 -0.61 13.56
CA LEU A 128 3.14 -0.71 12.97
C LEU A 128 2.12 -1.31 13.94
N LEU A 129 2.51 -2.34 14.69
CA LEU A 129 1.64 -2.99 15.67
C LEU A 129 1.24 -2.06 16.83
N ASN A 130 2.11 -1.12 17.20
CA ASN A 130 1.86 -0.19 18.30
C ASN A 130 1.47 1.22 17.84
N SER A 131 1.32 1.44 16.53
CA SER A 131 1.05 2.76 15.99
C SER A 131 -0.43 3.15 16.14
N PRO A 132 -0.75 4.27 16.82
CA PRO A 132 -2.12 4.78 16.87
C PRO A 132 -2.69 5.11 15.49
N PHE A 133 -1.81 5.50 14.55
CA PHE A 133 -2.20 5.75 13.16
C PHE A 133 -2.71 4.47 12.48
N VAL A 134 -1.95 3.38 12.59
CA VAL A 134 -2.33 2.09 11.98
C VAL A 134 -3.59 1.53 12.63
N ALA A 135 -3.69 1.60 13.96
CA ALA A 135 -4.88 1.16 14.69
C ALA A 135 -6.14 1.92 14.26
N ALA A 136 -6.06 3.24 14.07
CA ALA A 136 -7.18 4.04 13.58
C ALA A 136 -7.63 3.62 12.17
N ARG A 137 -6.67 3.35 11.26
CA ARG A 137 -6.96 2.88 9.89
C ARG A 137 -7.57 1.49 9.86
N ALA A 138 -7.10 0.60 10.74
CA ALA A 138 -7.66 -0.73 10.90
C ALA A 138 -9.11 -0.69 11.42
N ALA A 139 -9.40 0.19 12.38
CA ALA A 139 -10.77 0.40 12.86
C ALA A 139 -11.68 0.95 11.75
N ARG A 140 -11.24 1.97 11.00
CA ARG A 140 -12.03 2.47 9.85
C ARG A 140 -12.24 1.43 8.75
N LEU A 141 -11.24 0.60 8.48
CA LEU A 141 -11.39 -0.53 7.56
C LEU A 141 -12.50 -1.46 8.00
N ALA A 142 -12.48 -1.88 9.28
CA ALA A 142 -13.47 -2.77 9.86
C ALA A 142 -14.90 -2.19 9.81
N GLU A 143 -15.05 -0.91 10.13
CA GLU A 143 -16.32 -0.17 10.05
C GLU A 143 -16.83 0.00 8.62
N SER A 144 -15.92 0.05 7.63
CA SER A 144 -16.27 0.17 6.22
C SER A 144 -16.74 -1.13 5.57
N LEU A 145 -16.69 -2.25 6.30
CA LEU A 145 -17.19 -3.54 5.83
C LEU A 145 -18.72 -3.55 5.96
N GLY A 146 -19.40 -4.03 4.92
CA GLY A 146 -20.85 -4.18 4.98
C GLY A 146 -21.29 -5.18 6.05
N ASP A 147 -22.53 -5.09 6.47
CA ASP A 147 -23.17 -6.08 7.34
C ASP A 147 -23.51 -7.34 6.51
N THR A 148 -22.47 -8.12 6.21
CA THR A 148 -22.54 -9.36 5.43
C THR A 148 -21.93 -10.51 6.21
N GLY A 149 -22.03 -11.73 5.67
CA GLY A 149 -21.37 -12.90 6.23
C GLY A 149 -19.85 -12.72 6.39
N VAL A 150 -19.27 -13.50 7.30
CA VAL A 150 -17.84 -13.43 7.64
C VAL A 150 -16.97 -13.68 6.39
N GLU A 151 -17.36 -14.61 5.53
CA GLU A 151 -16.61 -14.93 4.31
C GLU A 151 -16.61 -13.76 3.33
N GLU A 152 -17.76 -13.13 3.09
CA GLU A 152 -17.87 -11.95 2.24
C GLU A 152 -17.10 -10.76 2.83
N ARG A 153 -17.14 -10.56 4.15
CA ARG A 153 -16.37 -9.50 4.82
C ARG A 153 -14.87 -9.72 4.71
N VAL A 154 -14.40 -10.97 4.85
CA VAL A 154 -13.00 -11.33 4.59
C VAL A 154 -12.63 -10.98 3.14
N GLU A 155 -13.44 -11.36 2.16
CA GLU A 155 -13.16 -11.06 0.77
C GLU A 155 -13.12 -9.55 0.49
N GLN A 156 -14.08 -8.80 1.03
CA GLN A 156 -14.10 -7.33 0.93
C GLN A 156 -12.82 -6.71 1.50
N LEU A 157 -12.37 -7.17 2.67
CA LEU A 157 -11.18 -6.66 3.32
C LEU A 157 -9.91 -6.97 2.50
N PHE A 158 -9.76 -8.20 1.99
CA PHE A 158 -8.65 -8.56 1.11
C PHE A 158 -8.61 -7.73 -0.17
N ARG A 159 -9.78 -7.46 -0.78
CA ARG A 159 -9.86 -6.59 -1.95
C ARG A 159 -9.48 -5.14 -1.63
N LYS A 160 -9.89 -4.60 -0.48
CA LYS A 160 -9.50 -3.24 -0.05
C LYS A 160 -8.01 -3.11 0.27
N VAL A 161 -7.42 -4.11 0.92
CA VAL A 161 -6.03 -4.05 1.42
C VAL A 161 -5.02 -4.51 0.37
N PHE A 162 -5.32 -5.56 -0.40
CA PHE A 162 -4.38 -6.18 -1.36
C PHE A 162 -4.82 -6.06 -2.82
N ALA A 163 -5.97 -5.46 -3.11
CA ALA A 163 -6.54 -5.37 -4.47
C ALA A 163 -6.74 -6.74 -5.16
N ARG A 164 -6.91 -7.81 -4.39
CA ARG A 164 -7.16 -9.18 -4.88
C ARG A 164 -8.05 -9.96 -3.92
N ALA A 165 -8.61 -11.07 -4.40
CA ALA A 165 -9.28 -12.05 -3.54
C ALA A 165 -8.24 -12.83 -2.68
N PRO A 166 -8.66 -13.34 -1.51
CA PRO A 166 -7.83 -14.23 -0.71
C PRO A 166 -7.59 -15.56 -1.46
N SER A 167 -6.39 -16.11 -1.33
CA SER A 167 -6.10 -17.48 -1.77
C SER A 167 -6.83 -18.50 -0.88
N ALA A 168 -6.91 -19.77 -1.31
CA ALA A 168 -7.61 -20.80 -0.55
C ALA A 168 -7.07 -20.98 0.88
N SER A 169 -5.74 -20.90 1.07
CA SER A 169 -5.12 -20.99 2.39
C SER A 169 -5.35 -19.75 3.24
N GLU A 170 -5.30 -18.55 2.64
CA GLU A 170 -5.59 -17.29 3.33
C GLU A 170 -7.07 -17.23 3.77
N ARG A 171 -8.00 -17.69 2.93
CA ARG A 171 -9.42 -17.78 3.26
C ARG A 171 -9.64 -18.73 4.43
N ALA A 172 -9.11 -19.96 4.36
CA ALA A 172 -9.24 -20.93 5.43
C ALA A 172 -8.65 -20.42 6.76
N GLY A 173 -7.48 -19.77 6.71
CA GLY A 173 -6.87 -19.15 7.89
C GLY A 173 -7.69 -17.99 8.46
N SER A 174 -8.30 -17.16 7.61
CA SER A 174 -9.15 -16.04 8.02
C SER A 174 -10.44 -16.53 8.68
N LEU A 175 -11.11 -17.52 8.08
CA LEU A 175 -12.32 -18.12 8.67
C LEU A 175 -12.02 -18.80 10.01
N ARG A 176 -10.82 -19.40 10.16
CA ARG A 176 -10.38 -19.96 11.44
C ARG A 176 -10.22 -18.89 12.53
N TYR A 177 -9.73 -17.70 12.17
CA TYR A 177 -9.59 -16.59 13.12
C TYR A 177 -10.94 -16.13 13.70
N PHE A 178 -11.99 -16.11 12.87
CA PHE A 178 -13.33 -15.67 13.27
C PHE A 178 -14.25 -16.78 13.79
N LYS A 179 -13.72 -17.99 14.04
CA LYS A 179 -14.52 -19.14 14.48
C LYS A 179 -15.15 -18.92 15.86
N ASP A 180 -14.40 -18.29 16.77
CA ASP A 180 -14.79 -18.15 18.18
C ASP A 180 -15.51 -16.82 18.45
N SER A 181 -15.14 -15.75 17.73
CA SER A 181 -15.75 -14.42 17.85
C SER A 181 -15.56 -13.62 16.56
N SER A 182 -16.52 -12.77 16.24
CA SER A 182 -16.50 -11.86 15.08
C SER A 182 -16.94 -10.44 15.43
N SER A 183 -16.56 -10.00 16.64
CA SER A 183 -16.86 -8.66 17.13
C SER A 183 -16.13 -7.57 16.32
N ASP A 184 -16.57 -6.32 16.44
CA ASP A 184 -15.91 -5.19 15.76
C ASP A 184 -14.44 -5.04 16.16
N ARG A 185 -14.10 -5.42 17.41
CA ARG A 185 -12.72 -5.43 17.89
C ARG A 185 -11.88 -6.49 17.17
N ASP A 186 -12.45 -7.65 16.89
CA ASP A 186 -11.77 -8.73 16.17
C ASP A 186 -11.54 -8.35 14.72
N TRP A 187 -12.51 -7.68 14.08
CA TRP A 187 -12.35 -7.14 12.73
C TRP A 187 -11.27 -6.06 12.65
N ALA A 188 -11.23 -5.13 13.62
CA ALA A 188 -10.18 -4.12 13.70
C ALA A 188 -8.80 -4.76 13.92
N GLY A 189 -8.70 -5.76 14.81
CA GLY A 189 -7.47 -6.52 15.04
C GLY A 189 -7.00 -7.25 13.78
N PHE A 190 -7.91 -7.93 13.09
CA PHE A 190 -7.60 -8.63 11.84
C PHE A 190 -7.15 -7.68 10.73
N ALA A 191 -7.85 -6.55 10.55
CA ALA A 191 -7.45 -5.51 9.61
C ALA A 191 -6.04 -4.97 9.92
N GLN A 192 -5.71 -4.78 11.20
CA GLN A 192 -4.37 -4.35 11.62
C GLN A 192 -3.30 -5.38 11.24
N VAL A 193 -3.56 -6.68 11.43
CA VAL A 193 -2.66 -7.76 11.02
C VAL A 193 -2.40 -7.71 9.51
N LEU A 194 -3.43 -7.50 8.70
CA LEU A 194 -3.28 -7.40 7.25
C LEU A 194 -2.45 -6.18 6.84
N LEU A 195 -2.68 -5.01 7.45
CA LEU A 195 -1.89 -3.79 7.21
C LEU A 195 -0.41 -3.93 7.62
N CYS A 196 -0.12 -4.78 8.62
CA CYS A 196 1.24 -5.07 9.08
C CYS A 196 1.92 -6.21 8.28
N SER A 197 1.20 -6.85 7.36
CA SER A 197 1.69 -8.03 6.64
C SER A 197 2.75 -7.67 5.60
N ASN A 198 3.60 -8.64 5.26
CA ASN A 198 4.55 -8.47 4.15
C ASN A 198 3.82 -8.29 2.80
N ALA A 199 2.63 -8.86 2.63
CA ALA A 199 1.84 -8.69 1.42
C ALA A 199 1.38 -7.24 1.23
N PHE A 200 1.27 -6.46 2.30
CA PHE A 200 0.92 -5.05 2.24
C PHE A 200 2.15 -4.16 1.98
N LEU A 201 3.28 -4.47 2.63
CA LEU A 201 4.49 -3.62 2.59
C LEU A 201 5.32 -3.80 1.31
N TYR A 202 5.03 -4.81 0.49
CA TYR A 202 5.77 -5.14 -0.72
C TYR A 202 4.83 -5.21 -1.91
N ARG A 203 5.27 -4.67 -3.05
CA ARG A 203 4.65 -4.91 -4.36
C ARG A 203 5.45 -5.96 -5.11
N ASP A 204 4.71 -6.89 -5.70
CA ASP A 204 5.22 -7.89 -6.66
C ASP A 204 5.21 -7.32 -8.08
#